data_AF-A0A535SU83-F1
#
_entry.id   AF-A0A535SU83-F1
#
_cell.length_a   1.000
_cell.length_b   1.000
_cell.length_c   1.000
_cell.angle_alpha   90.00
_cell.angle_beta   90.00
_cell.angle_gamma   90.00
#
_symmetry.space_group_name_H-M   'P 1'
#
loop_
_entity.id
_entity.type
_entity.pdbx_description
1 polymer ?
#
loop_
_entity_poly.entity_id
_entity_poly.type
_entity_poly.pdbx_seq_one_letter_code
_entity_poly.pdbx_strand_id
1 'polypeptide(L)'
;SPMSVLLNALRGVYIAVPRNMTQAAGFYNTLFRGDNPGIVIEVLNGYRLKERVPDNVGSFTVPLGVPEVLRSGTDATLVTYGACCAIALDAAST
;
A
#
# COMPACT_ATOMS: atom_id res chain seq x y z
N SER A 1 8.52 -15.02 6.09
CA SER A 1 7.23 -14.40 5.70
C SER A 1 6.87 -14.85 4.30
N PRO A 2 5.58 -15.08 3.96
CA PRO A 2 5.15 -15.33 2.58
C PRO A 2 5.62 -14.26 1.59
N MET A 3 5.76 -13.01 2.04
CA MET A 3 6.31 -11.92 1.22
C MET A 3 7.75 -12.18 0.76
N SER A 4 8.57 -12.82 1.59
CA SER A 4 9.94 -13.18 1.22
C SER A 4 9.95 -14.15 0.04
N VAL A 5 8.97 -15.05 -0.07
CA VAL A 5 8.85 -15.96 -1.21
C VAL A 5 8.51 -15.16 -2.46
N LEU A 6 7.52 -14.27 -2.39
CA LEU A 6 7.12 -13.44 -3.54
C LEU A 6 8.28 -12.58 -4.06
N LEU A 7 9.01 -11.91 -3.18
CA LEU A 7 10.14 -11.04 -3.57
C LEU A 7 11.31 -11.82 -4.21
N ASN A 8 11.56 -13.05 -3.77
CA ASN A 8 12.64 -13.87 -4.32
C ASN A 8 12.23 -14.62 -5.58
N ALA A 9 10.98 -15.11 -5.66
CA ALA A 9 10.50 -15.89 -6.79
C ALA A 9 10.07 -15.01 -7.98
N LEU A 10 9.59 -13.79 -7.73
CA LEU A 10 8.98 -12.93 -8.75
C LEU A 10 9.87 -11.72 -9.09
N ARG A 11 11.15 -11.98 -9.37
CA ARG A 11 12.10 -10.93 -9.78
C ARG A 11 11.63 -10.29 -11.10
N GLY A 12 11.62 -8.97 -11.15
CA GLY A 12 11.12 -8.21 -12.31
C GLY A 12 9.61 -7.90 -12.26
N VAL A 13 8.90 -8.35 -11.23
CA VAL A 13 7.49 -8.00 -10.99
C VAL A 13 7.39 -6.95 -9.89
N TYR A 14 6.60 -5.91 -10.11
CA TYR A 14 6.27 -4.95 -9.06
C TYR A 14 5.30 -5.55 -8.05
N ILE A 15 5.61 -5.47 -6.76
CA ILE A 15 4.73 -5.95 -5.69
C ILE A 15 4.32 -4.75 -4.83
N ALA A 16 3.03 -4.44 -4.84
CA ALA A 16 2.44 -3.36 -4.05
C ALA A 16 1.51 -3.93 -2.98
N VAL A 17 1.63 -3.42 -1.76
CA VAL A 17 0.79 -3.83 -0.61
C VAL A 17 0.14 -2.59 0.00
N PRO A 18 -0.98 -2.10 -0.56
CA PRO A 18 -1.64 -0.88 -0.11
C PRO A 18 -2.16 -0.98 1.31
N ARG A 19 -2.12 0.14 2.05
CA ARG A 19 -2.68 0.23 3.42
C ARG A 19 -4.20 0.30 3.44
N ASN A 20 -4.83 0.69 2.33
CA ASN A 20 -6.27 0.94 2.21
C ASN A 20 -6.72 0.86 0.73
N MET A 21 -8.03 0.86 0.47
CA MET A 21 -8.57 0.71 -0.89
C MET A 21 -8.31 1.93 -1.77
N THR A 22 -8.20 3.12 -1.16
CA THR A 22 -7.83 4.35 -1.88
C THR A 22 -6.43 4.23 -2.52
N GLN A 23 -5.45 3.73 -1.78
CA GLN A 23 -4.10 3.47 -2.29
C GLN A 23 -4.11 2.33 -3.32
N ALA A 24 -4.97 1.32 -3.14
CA ALA A 24 -5.13 0.23 -4.13
C ALA A 24 -5.57 0.77 -5.49
N ALA A 25 -6.58 1.63 -5.54
CA ALA A 25 -7.01 2.33 -6.76
C ALA A 25 -5.85 3.09 -7.42
N GLY A 26 -5.05 3.78 -6.62
CA GLY A 26 -3.86 4.46 -7.09
C GLY A 26 -2.80 3.54 -7.71
N PHE A 27 -2.53 2.38 -7.10
CA PHE A 27 -1.60 1.39 -7.65
C PHE A 27 -2.13 0.76 -8.93
N TYR A 28 -3.43 0.44 -9.01
CA TYR A 28 -4.04 -0.04 -10.27
C TYR A 28 -3.81 0.93 -11.40
N ASN A 29 -4.11 2.21 -11.16
CA ASN A 29 -3.91 3.27 -12.14
C ASN A 29 -2.44 3.47 -12.53
N THR A 30 -1.49 3.31 -11.59
CA THR A 30 -0.05 3.34 -11.91
C THR A 30 0.35 2.15 -12.76
N LEU A 31 -0.11 0.94 -12.42
CA LEU A 31 0.23 -0.28 -13.15
C LEU A 31 -0.41 -0.31 -14.55
N PHE A 32 -1.66 0.12 -14.70
CA PHE A 32 -2.33 0.20 -16.01
C PHE A 32 -1.70 1.22 -16.96
N ARG A 33 -1.01 2.23 -16.43
CA ARG A 33 -0.26 3.22 -17.23
C ARG A 33 1.15 2.76 -17.59
N GLY A 34 1.64 1.70 -16.96
CA GLY A 34 2.97 1.15 -17.21
C GLY A 34 2.90 -0.16 -17.98
N ASP A 35 4.05 -0.56 -18.51
CA ASP A 35 4.18 -1.81 -19.28
C ASP A 35 4.70 -3.00 -18.44
N ASN A 36 5.01 -2.76 -17.16
CA ASN A 36 5.63 -3.76 -16.30
C ASN A 36 4.58 -4.60 -15.55
N PRO A 37 4.82 -5.92 -15.36
CA PRO A 37 3.92 -6.74 -14.58
C PRO A 37 3.88 -6.29 -13.11
N GLY A 38 2.69 -6.37 -12.51
CA GLY A 38 2.48 -5.97 -11.13
C GLY A 38 1.51 -6.86 -10.38
N ILE A 39 1.72 -6.98 -9.07
CA ILE A 39 0.84 -7.64 -8.11
C ILE A 39 0.43 -6.60 -7.08
N VAL A 40 -0.88 -6.48 -6.85
CA VAL A 40 -1.46 -5.70 -5.75
C VAL A 40 -2.02 -6.68 -4.72
N ILE A 41 -1.49 -6.66 -3.50
CA ILE A 41 -1.94 -7.50 -2.39
C ILE A 41 -2.84 -6.67 -1.49
N GLU A 42 -4.13 -6.85 -1.63
CA GLU A 42 -5.13 -6.05 -0.92
C GLU A 42 -5.36 -6.53 0.52
N VAL A 43 -5.76 -5.59 1.37
CA VAL A 43 -6.18 -5.88 2.73
C VAL A 43 -7.62 -6.34 2.70
N LEU A 44 -7.88 -7.64 2.88
CA LEU A 44 -9.23 -8.21 2.84
C LEU A 44 -10.19 -7.51 3.80
N ASN A 45 -9.73 -7.16 5.00
CA ASN A 45 -10.53 -6.44 5.98
C ASN A 45 -10.89 -5.00 5.52
N GLY A 46 -10.09 -4.41 4.63
CA GLY A 46 -10.31 -3.08 4.08
C GLY A 46 -11.59 -2.97 3.26
N TYR A 47 -12.04 -4.06 2.64
CA TYR A 47 -13.31 -4.11 1.90
C TYR A 47 -14.55 -3.80 2.75
N ARG A 48 -14.46 -3.96 4.08
CA ARG A 48 -15.56 -3.67 5.01
C ARG A 48 -15.50 -2.25 5.56
N LEU A 49 -14.41 -1.53 5.34
CA LEU A 49 -14.19 -0.20 5.88
C LEU A 49 -14.66 0.84 4.86
N LYS A 50 -15.35 1.89 5.35
CA LYS A 50 -15.71 3.03 4.51
C LYS A 50 -14.54 3.99 4.47
N GLU A 51 -14.02 4.21 3.27
CA GLU A 51 -12.95 5.17 3.00
C GLU A 51 -13.47 6.36 2.21
N ARG A 52 -12.79 7.50 2.34
CA ARG A 52 -13.05 8.66 1.50
C ARG A 52 -12.52 8.36 0.10
N VAL A 53 -13.43 8.24 -0.87
CA VAL A 53 -13.07 8.08 -2.27
C VAL A 53 -12.57 9.44 -2.80
N PRO A 54 -11.38 9.49 -3.45
CA PRO A 54 -10.92 10.70 -4.11
C PRO A 54 -11.83 11.10 -5.27
N ASP A 55 -12.05 12.40 -5.48
CA ASP A 55 -12.85 12.91 -6.59
C ASP A 55 -12.25 12.52 -7.97
N ASN A 56 -10.95 12.24 -8.00
CA ASN A 56 -10.18 11.85 -9.18
C ASN A 56 -9.79 10.36 -9.19
N VAL A 57 -10.60 9.47 -8.62
CA VAL A 57 -10.29 8.03 -8.49
C VAL A 57 -9.86 7.34 -9.81
N GLY A 58 -10.40 7.77 -10.96
CA GLY A 58 -10.04 7.21 -12.27
C GLY A 58 -8.67 7.66 -12.81
N SER A 59 -8.06 8.70 -12.23
CA SER A 59 -6.75 9.20 -12.67
C SER A 59 -5.68 9.21 -11.59
N PHE A 60 -6.06 9.21 -10.31
CA PHE A 60 -5.16 9.17 -9.16
C PHE A 60 -4.16 8.03 -9.26
N THR A 61 -2.87 8.32 -9.06
CA THR A 61 -1.77 7.34 -9.09
C THR A 61 -0.98 7.36 -7.80
N VAL A 62 -0.44 6.21 -7.42
CA VAL A 62 0.54 6.10 -6.33
C VAL A 62 1.88 5.63 -6.90
N PRO A 63 2.99 6.33 -6.62
CA PRO A 63 4.30 5.91 -7.13
C PRO A 63 4.73 4.58 -6.53
N LEU A 64 5.29 3.70 -7.37
CA LEU A 64 5.89 2.44 -6.93
C LEU A 64 7.27 2.69 -6.33
N GLY A 65 7.63 1.92 -5.29
CA GLY A 65 8.95 2.01 -4.64
C GLY A 65 9.17 3.24 -3.75
N VAL A 66 8.15 4.09 -3.58
CA VAL A 66 8.22 5.27 -2.72
C VAL A 66 7.36 5.04 -1.47
N PRO A 67 7.96 4.96 -0.26
CA PRO A 67 7.20 4.82 0.98
C PRO A 67 6.49 6.13 1.37
N GLU A 68 5.35 5.99 2.05
CA GLU A 68 4.56 7.10 2.60
C GLU A 68 4.86 7.26 4.09
N VAL A 69 5.10 8.49 4.55
CA VAL A 69 5.20 8.79 5.99
C VAL A 69 3.82 9.15 6.51
N LEU A 70 3.21 8.25 7.29
CA LEU A 70 1.86 8.43 7.83
C LEU A 70 1.83 9.29 9.10
N ARG A 71 2.89 9.24 9.90
CA ARG A 71 3.04 9.99 11.15
C ARG A 71 4.53 10.26 11.39
N SER A 72 4.88 11.51 11.68
CA SER A 72 6.24 11.90 12.07
C SER A 72 6.51 11.57 13.55
N GLY A 73 7.77 11.35 13.91
CA GLY A 73 8.21 11.08 15.28
C GLY A 73 9.74 11.14 15.40
N THR A 74 10.25 11.17 16.64
CA THR A 74 11.68 11.35 16.92
C THR A 74 12.33 10.19 17.67
N ASP A 75 11.55 9.35 18.35
CA ASP A 75 12.10 8.33 19.26
C ASP A 75 12.39 7.00 18.54
N ALA A 76 11.56 6.63 17.56
CA ALA A 76 11.70 5.41 16.79
C ALA A 76 11.06 5.53 15.40
N THR A 77 11.56 4.72 14.45
CA THR A 77 10.96 4.58 13.11
C THR A 77 10.31 3.20 12.99
N LEU A 78 9.02 3.17 12.69
CA LEU A 78 8.26 1.94 12.44
C LEU A 78 7.96 1.80 10.95
N VAL A 79 8.55 0.78 10.32
CA VAL A 79 8.32 0.45 8.91
C VAL A 79 7.36 -0.72 8.81
N THR A 80 6.24 -0.53 8.13
CA THR A 80 5.21 -1.57 7.95
C THR A 80 4.41 -1.32 6.67
N TYR A 81 3.50 -2.23 6.34
CA TYR A 81 2.67 -2.18 5.13
C TYR A 81 1.32 -2.86 5.36
N GLY A 82 0.38 -2.68 4.42
CA GLY A 82 -0.91 -3.35 4.43
C GLY A 82 -1.74 -3.11 5.70
N ALA A 83 -2.38 -4.17 6.20
CA ALA A 83 -3.27 -4.10 7.36
C ALA A 83 -2.59 -3.60 8.63
N CYS A 84 -1.28 -3.84 8.76
CA CYS A 84 -0.51 -3.46 9.93
C CYS A 84 -0.32 -1.94 10.05
N CYS A 85 -0.52 -1.16 8.99
CA CYS A 85 -0.46 0.31 9.05
C CYS A 85 -1.50 0.89 10.02
N ALA A 86 -2.74 0.38 10.00
CA ALA A 86 -3.79 0.86 10.90
C ALA A 86 -3.48 0.53 12.36
N ILE A 87 -3.00 -0.70 12.62
CA ILE A 87 -2.59 -1.16 13.96
C ILE A 87 -1.42 -0.32 14.48
N ALA A 88 -0.44 -0.03 13.62
CA ALA A 88 0.71 0.79 13.96
C ALA A 88 0.33 2.24 14.31
N LEU A 89 -0.61 2.83 13.56
CA LEU A 89 -1.10 4.18 13.83
C LEU A 89 -1.89 4.25 15.14
N ASP A 90 -2.72 3.23 15.40
CA ASP A 90 -3.47 3.12 16.66
C ASP A 90 -2.52 3.02 17.86
N ALA A 91 -1.52 2.14 17.79
CA ALA A 91 -0.51 2.00 18.85
C ALA A 91 0.32 3.28 19.08
N ALA A 92 0.61 4.05 18.01
CA ALA A 92 1.36 5.30 18.11
C ALA A 92 0.50 6.52 18.52
N SER A 93 -0.80 6.31 18.79
CA SER A 93 -1.72 7.34 19.26
C SER A 93 -1.76 7.49 20.78
N THR A 94 -1.25 6.48 21.51
CA THR A 94 -1.07 6.50 22.97
C THR A 94 0.20 7.26 23.34
#